data_AF-A0A952RLD2-F1
#
_entry.id   AF-A0A952RLD2-F1
#
_cell.length_a   1.000
_cell.length_b   1.000
_cell.length_c   1.000
_cell.angle_alpha   90.00
_cell.angle_beta   90.00
_cell.angle_gamma   90.00
#
_symmetry.space_group_name_H-M   'P 1'
#
loop_
_entity.id
_entity.type
_entity.pdbx_description
1 polymer ?
#
loop_
_entity_poly.entity_id
_entity_poly.type
_entity_poly.pdbx_seq_one_letter_code
_entity_poly.pdbx_strand_id
1 'polypeptide(L)'
;MRQVDFNDLPRTSRERFVRSLVSVSPSAAPICRRVSKARSPVLWYLLLILTLSAMVVGVLHQFGASAAPVQDRRWLGFYVAACGLIGLALSMLGRRSALRGSLPFAPGVYVFPLDLVDARTRELELYPLSDLQSIDPVHHTKGGKYTYSTLWFAFPEKSFVFEIKGQDQAESQLAAVQSSRQILLQAMARGDLSELLAFDPFADARARNFLPTNDFGLLAKGRPGWTRFIWAITLICGLVFGVATWRLRNWQSDQRVFARLEAHPEVALAEAYVRGGGLRSPEVSSTIIPKAKLAEAKKEKGGRLVEELDKFLKAYPKSGVEAEARALFRDALHAEFLAQTTVSGVRAFIARYPDAPDAFQGQTKIRDVYAETRATFKQKQSTSDKNVVPIIESMLTWAEERPVPFDVRIRRRNVAGLAAADRLLAKGLLDDDGAPAPGGAAEVTPLFAGEGGKARDAAIVRGIERAFHAVFPADVFPLKVGASIDEATAAELPPPPKPPFPNVPSPTLVVDVDVAWSGATFLSRDTKRRYLGVQVKVDVLIQVPQDLRVLTFSLKATPPETLPVDWISGLPGSLPGAPLPPPGDDGFVYDALIVSAFEETAGPKLVSLLLAAPPASSRL
;
A
#
# COMPACT_ATOMS: atom_id res chain seq x y z
N MET A 1 -82.55 -2.58 -15.38
CA MET A 1 -81.15 -2.86 -15.80
C MET A 1 -81.01 -4.34 -16.18
N ARG A 2 -80.25 -4.67 -17.22
CA ARG A 2 -79.97 -6.07 -17.63
C ARG A 2 -78.48 -6.26 -17.89
N GLN A 3 -77.88 -7.29 -17.32
CA GLN A 3 -76.48 -7.65 -17.53
C GLN A 3 -76.39 -8.84 -18.49
N VAL A 4 -75.55 -8.72 -19.53
CA VAL A 4 -75.36 -9.76 -20.55
C VAL A 4 -73.89 -9.86 -20.91
N ASP A 5 -73.34 -11.08 -21.00
CA ASP A 5 -71.99 -11.27 -21.53
C ASP A 5 -72.00 -11.02 -23.05
N PHE A 6 -71.09 -10.18 -23.55
CA PHE A 6 -70.93 -9.94 -24.98
C PHE A 6 -70.79 -11.23 -25.79
N ASN A 7 -70.12 -12.25 -25.27
CA ASN A 7 -69.92 -13.51 -25.99
C ASN A 7 -71.17 -14.39 -26.06
N ASP A 8 -72.12 -14.20 -25.16
CA ASP A 8 -73.38 -14.96 -25.14
C ASP A 8 -74.39 -14.40 -26.15
N LEU A 9 -74.13 -13.19 -26.68
CA LEU A 9 -74.97 -12.57 -27.71
C LEU A 9 -74.86 -13.29 -29.06
N PRO A 10 -75.97 -13.36 -29.82
CA PRO A 10 -75.96 -13.86 -31.20
C PRO A 10 -74.89 -13.16 -32.03
N ARG A 11 -74.28 -13.88 -32.98
CA ARG A 11 -73.24 -13.32 -33.85
C ARG A 11 -73.67 -12.02 -34.54
N THR A 12 -74.90 -11.99 -35.02
CA THR A 12 -75.55 -10.85 -35.69
C THR A 12 -75.59 -9.61 -34.78
N SER A 13 -76.01 -9.76 -33.52
CA SER A 13 -76.01 -8.67 -32.53
C SER A 13 -74.62 -8.20 -32.17
N ARG A 14 -73.65 -9.11 -32.01
CA ARG A 14 -72.24 -8.73 -31.76
C ARG A 14 -71.65 -7.92 -32.91
N GLU A 15 -71.82 -8.39 -34.15
CA GLU A 15 -71.30 -7.69 -35.33
C GLU A 15 -72.01 -6.35 -35.54
N ARG A 16 -73.34 -6.27 -35.34
CA ARG A 16 -74.09 -5.02 -35.42
C ARG A 16 -73.65 -4.02 -34.37
N PHE A 17 -73.46 -4.47 -33.12
CA PHE A 17 -72.93 -3.62 -32.06
C PHE A 17 -71.52 -3.12 -32.35
N VAL A 18 -70.60 -3.97 -32.81
CA VAL A 18 -69.24 -3.50 -33.14
C VAL A 18 -69.28 -2.55 -34.34
N ARG A 19 -70.09 -2.84 -35.37
CA ARG A 19 -70.25 -1.97 -36.54
C ARG A 19 -70.89 -0.64 -36.18
N SER A 20 -71.88 -0.60 -35.28
CA SER A 20 -72.56 0.64 -34.87
C SER A 20 -71.58 1.63 -34.23
N LEU A 21 -70.62 1.12 -33.46
CA LEU A 21 -69.59 1.93 -32.80
C LEU A 21 -68.56 2.55 -33.76
N VAL A 22 -68.39 1.97 -34.95
CA VAL A 22 -67.47 2.44 -36.00
C VAL A 22 -68.21 3.20 -37.11
N SER A 23 -69.52 2.99 -37.25
CA SER A 23 -70.33 3.60 -38.30
C SER A 23 -70.48 5.11 -38.13
N VAL A 24 -70.60 5.80 -39.26
CA VAL A 24 -70.88 7.26 -39.33
C VAL A 24 -72.36 7.50 -39.67
N SER A 25 -73.14 6.44 -39.93
CA SER A 25 -74.56 6.56 -40.28
C SER A 25 -75.36 7.03 -39.06
N PRO A 26 -76.14 8.13 -39.16
CA PRO A 26 -76.95 8.65 -38.06
C PRO A 26 -77.95 7.64 -37.47
N SER A 27 -78.39 6.68 -38.29
CA SER A 27 -79.36 5.65 -37.92
C SER A 27 -78.77 4.46 -37.16
N ALA A 28 -77.45 4.26 -37.23
CA ALA A 28 -76.78 3.11 -36.61
C ALA A 28 -75.76 3.54 -35.54
N ALA A 29 -75.23 4.76 -35.61
CA ALA A 29 -74.27 5.26 -34.65
C ALA A 29 -74.90 5.56 -33.28
N PRO A 30 -74.15 5.46 -32.17
CA PRO A 30 -74.64 5.89 -30.86
C PRO A 30 -74.87 7.41 -30.84
N ILE A 31 -75.99 7.84 -30.24
CA ILE A 31 -76.39 9.25 -30.08
C ILE A 31 -75.35 9.99 -29.22
N CYS A 32 -74.98 9.39 -28.09
CA CYS A 32 -73.92 9.88 -27.20
C CYS A 32 -72.89 8.77 -26.99
N ARG A 33 -71.59 9.10 -27.00
CA ARG A 33 -70.52 8.15 -26.70
C ARG A 33 -69.52 8.73 -25.70
N ARG A 34 -69.19 7.93 -24.68
CA ARG A 34 -68.12 8.21 -23.73
C ARG A 34 -67.15 7.04 -23.71
N VAL A 35 -66.09 7.15 -24.50
CA VAL A 35 -65.02 6.14 -24.53
C VAL A 35 -64.14 6.28 -23.30
N SER A 36 -63.89 5.18 -22.62
CA SER A 36 -62.96 5.12 -21.49
C SER A 36 -61.55 5.36 -21.99
N LYS A 37 -60.99 6.55 -21.71
CA LYS A 37 -59.59 6.84 -22.02
C LYS A 37 -58.69 5.93 -21.18
N ALA A 38 -57.92 5.08 -21.84
CA ALA A 38 -56.87 4.33 -21.16
C ALA A 38 -55.88 5.33 -20.53
N ARG A 39 -55.63 5.22 -19.23
CA ARG A 39 -54.57 6.00 -18.54
C ARG A 39 -53.26 5.90 -19.33
N SER A 40 -52.49 6.97 -19.46
CA SER A 40 -51.25 6.99 -20.26
C SER A 40 -50.24 5.92 -19.79
N PRO A 41 -49.52 5.21 -20.69
CA PRO A 41 -48.49 4.24 -20.29
C PRO A 41 -47.17 4.92 -19.90
N VAL A 42 -47.08 6.24 -20.12
CA VAL A 42 -45.85 7.03 -19.94
C VAL A 42 -45.23 6.83 -18.56
N LEU A 43 -46.04 6.76 -17.49
CA LEU A 43 -45.53 6.51 -16.14
C LEU A 43 -44.78 5.18 -16.03
N TRP A 44 -45.28 4.11 -16.66
CA TRP A 44 -44.64 2.78 -16.60
C TRP A 44 -43.38 2.73 -17.46
N TYR A 45 -43.35 3.41 -18.60
CA TYR A 45 -42.13 3.55 -19.40
C TYR A 45 -41.06 4.36 -18.67
N LEU A 46 -41.44 5.47 -18.03
CA LEU A 46 -40.53 6.29 -17.22
C LEU A 46 -39.97 5.49 -16.04
N LEU A 47 -40.82 4.73 -15.33
CA LEU A 47 -40.37 3.85 -14.26
C LEU A 47 -39.36 2.80 -14.78
N LEU A 48 -39.64 2.17 -15.92
CA LEU A 48 -38.75 1.18 -16.52
C LEU A 48 -37.40 1.79 -16.90
N ILE A 49 -37.39 2.94 -17.58
CA ILE A 49 -36.15 3.62 -18.00
C ILE A 49 -35.34 4.06 -16.78
N LEU A 50 -35.98 4.69 -15.80
CA LEU A 50 -35.29 5.16 -14.59
C LEU A 50 -34.68 4.00 -13.80
N THR A 51 -35.40 2.89 -13.67
CA THR A 51 -34.92 1.72 -12.93
C THR A 51 -33.82 0.97 -13.67
N LEU A 52 -33.89 0.86 -15.01
CA LEU A 52 -32.80 0.32 -15.81
C LEU A 52 -31.53 1.18 -15.72
N SER A 53 -31.67 2.51 -15.83
CA SER A 53 -30.53 3.43 -15.68
C SER A 53 -29.90 3.32 -14.29
N ALA A 54 -30.72 3.29 -13.23
CA ALA A 54 -30.24 3.06 -11.87
C ALA A 54 -29.51 1.72 -11.75
N MET A 55 -30.06 0.65 -12.34
CA MET A 55 -29.44 -0.68 -12.34
C MET A 55 -28.05 -0.64 -13.01
N VAL A 56 -27.92 0.01 -14.17
CA VAL A 56 -26.63 0.17 -14.87
C VAL A 56 -25.63 0.91 -14.00
N VAL A 57 -26.03 2.02 -13.37
CA VAL A 57 -25.18 2.77 -12.44
C VAL A 57 -24.75 1.89 -11.26
N GLY A 58 -25.67 1.12 -10.69
CA GLY A 58 -25.37 0.20 -9.59
C GLY A 58 -24.41 -0.91 -9.97
N VAL A 59 -24.54 -1.48 -11.18
CA VAL A 59 -23.62 -2.51 -11.70
C VAL A 59 -22.22 -1.94 -11.87
N LEU A 60 -22.11 -0.75 -12.47
CA LEU A 60 -20.83 -0.09 -12.77
C LEU A 60 -20.15 0.51 -11.54
N HIS A 61 -20.91 0.83 -10.49
CA HIS A 61 -20.37 1.41 -9.26
C HIS A 61 -19.30 0.51 -8.65
N GLN A 62 -18.06 0.99 -8.60
CA GLN A 62 -16.87 0.27 -8.10
C GLN A 62 -16.61 -1.07 -8.81
N PHE A 63 -17.03 -1.22 -10.06
CA PHE A 63 -16.76 -2.43 -10.83
C PHE A 63 -15.27 -2.55 -11.15
N GLY A 64 -14.62 -3.64 -10.72
CA GLY A 64 -13.20 -3.86 -10.94
C GLY A 64 -12.27 -2.96 -10.09
N ALA A 65 -12.77 -2.38 -9.00
CA ALA A 65 -11.98 -1.59 -8.07
C ALA A 65 -11.25 -2.49 -7.06
N SER A 66 -9.94 -2.28 -6.85
CA SER A 66 -9.14 -3.13 -5.97
C SER A 66 -9.52 -3.02 -4.49
N ALA A 67 -9.97 -1.85 -4.02
CA ALA A 67 -10.37 -1.65 -2.62
C ALA A 67 -11.79 -2.15 -2.29
N ALA A 68 -12.61 -2.41 -3.30
CA ALA A 68 -13.97 -2.89 -3.16
C ALA A 68 -14.35 -3.83 -4.33
N PRO A 69 -13.63 -4.96 -4.49
CA PRO A 69 -13.84 -5.88 -5.60
C PRO A 69 -15.26 -6.46 -5.58
N VAL A 70 -15.84 -6.61 -4.39
CA VAL A 70 -17.16 -7.17 -4.13
C VAL A 70 -18.04 -6.09 -3.50
N GLN A 71 -19.26 -5.92 -4.03
CA GLN A 71 -20.26 -5.06 -3.40
C GLN A 71 -20.82 -5.74 -2.15
N ASP A 72 -20.89 -4.98 -1.06
CA ASP A 72 -21.47 -5.41 0.21
C ASP A 72 -22.93 -5.88 0.06
N ARG A 73 -23.40 -6.71 0.99
CA ARG A 73 -24.76 -7.25 1.07
C ARG A 73 -25.84 -6.18 1.08
N ARG A 74 -25.52 -4.95 1.49
CA ARG A 74 -26.45 -3.79 1.42
C ARG A 74 -26.92 -3.52 -0.01
N TRP A 75 -26.09 -3.78 -1.01
CA TRP A 75 -26.47 -3.65 -2.42
C TRP A 75 -27.45 -4.72 -2.88
N LEU A 76 -27.55 -5.86 -2.19
CA LEU A 76 -28.52 -6.91 -2.55
C LEU A 76 -29.95 -6.38 -2.52
N GLY A 77 -30.31 -5.58 -1.50
CA GLY A 77 -31.61 -4.94 -1.42
C GLY A 77 -31.89 -4.02 -2.61
N PHE A 78 -30.87 -3.31 -3.08
CA PHE A 78 -30.95 -2.47 -4.28
C PHE A 78 -31.25 -3.31 -5.54
N TYR A 79 -30.50 -4.39 -5.79
CA TYR A 79 -30.75 -5.25 -6.97
C TYR A 79 -32.12 -5.93 -6.92
N VAL A 80 -32.54 -6.42 -5.75
CA VAL A 80 -33.86 -7.04 -5.57
C VAL A 80 -34.98 -6.04 -5.84
N ALA A 81 -34.87 -4.82 -5.31
CA ALA A 81 -35.85 -3.77 -5.54
C ALA A 81 -35.89 -3.34 -7.02
N ALA A 82 -34.73 -3.14 -7.65
CA ALA A 82 -34.63 -2.72 -9.04
C ALA A 82 -35.18 -3.80 -10.01
N CYS A 83 -34.81 -5.07 -9.85
CA CYS A 83 -35.36 -6.18 -10.64
C CYS A 83 -36.87 -6.35 -10.41
N GLY A 84 -37.35 -6.15 -9.17
CA GLY A 84 -38.77 -6.15 -8.85
C GLY A 84 -39.52 -5.05 -9.59
N LEU A 85 -39.04 -3.81 -9.54
CA LEU A 85 -39.66 -2.68 -10.23
C LEU A 85 -39.66 -2.85 -11.76
N ILE A 86 -38.59 -3.42 -12.34
CA ILE A 86 -38.55 -3.78 -13.77
C ILE A 86 -39.63 -4.83 -14.07
N GLY A 87 -39.72 -5.89 -13.27
CA GLY A 87 -40.74 -6.93 -13.41
C GLY A 87 -42.16 -6.37 -13.30
N LEU A 88 -42.40 -5.45 -12.36
CA LEU A 88 -43.67 -4.75 -12.18
C LEU A 88 -44.02 -3.88 -13.41
N ALA A 89 -43.08 -3.05 -13.87
CA ALA A 89 -43.29 -2.18 -15.02
C ALA A 89 -43.61 -2.97 -16.29
N LEU A 90 -42.84 -4.03 -16.57
CA LEU A 90 -43.08 -4.93 -17.70
C LEU A 90 -44.42 -5.66 -17.57
N SER A 91 -44.78 -6.15 -16.38
CA SER A 91 -46.07 -6.81 -16.14
C SER A 91 -47.25 -5.87 -16.33
N MET A 92 -47.13 -4.60 -15.91
CA MET A 92 -48.17 -3.58 -16.10
C MET A 92 -48.32 -3.15 -17.56
N LEU A 93 -47.22 -3.02 -18.30
CA LEU A 93 -47.22 -2.79 -19.74
C LEU A 93 -47.85 -3.97 -20.49
N GLY A 94 -47.48 -5.20 -20.12
CA GLY A 94 -48.06 -6.43 -20.67
C GLY A 94 -49.55 -6.54 -20.38
N ARG A 95 -49.99 -6.23 -19.15
CA ARG A 95 -51.41 -6.25 -18.75
C ARG A 95 -52.19 -5.25 -19.59
N ARG A 96 -51.64 -4.05 -19.79
CA ARG A 96 -52.25 -3.01 -20.62
C ARG A 96 -52.39 -3.47 -22.06
N SER A 97 -51.33 -4.03 -22.65
CA SER A 97 -51.35 -4.54 -24.02
C SER A 97 -52.42 -5.62 -24.18
N ALA A 98 -52.47 -6.58 -23.25
CA ALA A 98 -53.46 -7.64 -23.25
C ALA A 98 -54.90 -7.11 -23.08
N LEU A 99 -55.12 -6.11 -22.22
CA LEU A 99 -56.45 -5.50 -22.05
C LEU A 99 -56.87 -4.69 -23.28
N ARG A 100 -55.95 -3.99 -23.95
CA ARG A 100 -56.26 -3.20 -25.15
C ARG A 100 -56.75 -4.08 -26.31
N GLY A 101 -56.25 -5.32 -26.41
CA GLY A 101 -56.68 -6.31 -27.39
C GLY A 101 -57.75 -7.29 -26.90
N SER A 102 -58.33 -7.07 -25.70
CA SER A 102 -59.28 -8.03 -25.11
C SER A 102 -60.73 -7.84 -25.58
N LEU A 103 -61.12 -6.62 -25.96
CA LEU A 103 -62.47 -6.32 -26.42
C LEU A 103 -62.43 -6.00 -27.94
N PRO A 104 -63.40 -6.49 -28.74
CA PRO A 104 -63.49 -6.16 -30.16
C PRO A 104 -64.05 -4.75 -30.42
N PHE A 105 -64.34 -4.00 -29.35
CA PHE A 105 -64.85 -2.63 -29.38
C PHE A 105 -64.07 -1.75 -28.39
N ALA A 106 -64.17 -0.44 -28.56
CA ALA A 106 -63.60 0.50 -27.59
C ALA A 106 -64.41 0.43 -26.27
N PRO A 107 -63.77 0.27 -25.10
CA PRO A 107 -64.52 0.22 -23.85
C PRO A 107 -65.11 1.60 -23.52
N GLY A 108 -66.39 1.66 -23.20
CA GLY A 108 -67.08 2.94 -23.01
C GLY A 108 -68.55 2.80 -22.66
N VAL A 109 -69.22 3.93 -22.50
CA VAL A 109 -70.69 4.01 -22.35
C VAL A 109 -71.26 4.61 -23.62
N TYR A 110 -72.29 3.99 -24.17
CA TYR A 110 -72.89 4.32 -25.45
C TYR A 110 -74.40 4.46 -25.31
N VAL A 111 -74.98 5.53 -25.85
CA VAL A 111 -76.43 5.75 -25.85
C VAL A 111 -76.95 5.40 -27.24
N PHE A 112 -77.80 4.37 -27.33
CA PHE A 112 -78.56 4.02 -28.52
C PHE A 112 -80.01 4.45 -28.37
N PRO A 113 -80.82 4.46 -29.45
CA PRO A 113 -82.22 4.89 -29.38
C PRO A 113 -83.11 4.12 -28.40
N LEU A 114 -82.76 2.87 -28.07
CA LEU A 114 -83.50 2.01 -27.15
C LEU A 114 -82.86 1.88 -25.76
N ASP A 115 -81.54 1.69 -25.71
CA ASP A 115 -80.81 1.43 -24.48
C ASP A 115 -79.54 2.28 -24.38
N LEU A 116 -79.18 2.64 -23.15
CA LEU A 116 -77.83 3.01 -22.79
C LEU A 116 -77.04 1.75 -22.43
N VAL A 117 -75.89 1.57 -23.06
CA VAL A 117 -75.02 0.40 -22.95
C VAL A 117 -73.74 0.79 -22.21
N ASP A 118 -73.52 0.25 -21.02
CA ASP A 118 -72.22 0.30 -20.34
C ASP A 118 -71.35 -0.87 -20.84
N ALA A 119 -70.54 -0.60 -21.86
CA ALA A 119 -69.63 -1.55 -22.49
C ALA A 119 -68.18 -1.35 -22.01
N ARG A 120 -67.98 -1.06 -20.72
CA ARG A 120 -66.63 -0.91 -20.14
C ARG A 120 -65.90 -2.24 -19.94
N THR A 121 -66.64 -3.34 -19.89
CA THR A 121 -66.09 -4.70 -19.75
C THR A 121 -66.72 -5.65 -20.78
N ARG A 122 -66.38 -6.94 -20.71
CA ARG A 122 -67.01 -7.99 -21.52
C ARG A 122 -68.47 -8.19 -21.15
N GLU A 123 -68.81 -7.99 -19.89
CA GLU A 123 -70.19 -7.94 -19.41
C GLU A 123 -70.76 -6.55 -19.74
N LEU A 124 -71.79 -6.54 -20.58
CA LEU A 124 -72.54 -5.35 -20.98
C LEU A 124 -73.68 -5.13 -20.00
N GLU A 125 -73.81 -3.91 -19.49
CA GLU A 125 -74.99 -3.50 -18.74
C GLU A 125 -75.89 -2.67 -19.65
N LEU A 126 -77.13 -3.10 -19.86
CA LEU A 126 -78.14 -2.45 -20.66
C LEU A 126 -79.14 -1.72 -19.75
N TYR A 127 -79.29 -0.43 -19.98
CA TYR A 127 -80.23 0.46 -19.29
C TYR A 127 -81.27 0.95 -20.30
N PRO A 128 -82.50 0.43 -20.28
CA PRO A 128 -83.55 0.85 -21.20
C PRO A 128 -83.86 2.34 -21.04
N LEU A 129 -83.95 3.07 -22.15
CA LEU A 129 -84.32 4.49 -22.11
C LEU A 129 -85.78 4.72 -21.66
N SER A 130 -86.61 3.68 -21.63
CA SER A 130 -87.93 3.71 -20.96
C SER A 130 -87.81 4.04 -19.48
N ASP A 131 -86.74 3.57 -18.83
CA ASP A 131 -86.53 3.66 -17.38
C ASP A 131 -85.81 4.96 -16.99
N LEU A 132 -85.56 5.84 -17.96
CA LEU A 132 -84.85 7.09 -17.77
C LEU A 132 -85.72 8.11 -17.03
N GLN A 133 -85.29 8.53 -15.84
CA GLN A 133 -86.04 9.44 -14.98
C GLN A 133 -85.91 10.89 -15.45
N SER A 134 -84.68 11.38 -15.64
CA SER A 134 -84.40 12.73 -16.15
C SER A 134 -83.20 12.74 -17.10
N ILE A 135 -83.19 13.75 -17.98
CA ILE A 135 -82.01 14.15 -18.75
C ILE A 135 -81.80 15.63 -18.52
N ASP A 136 -80.77 15.97 -17.74
CA ASP A 136 -80.50 17.35 -17.36
C ASP A 136 -79.25 17.87 -18.08
N PRO A 137 -79.39 18.85 -19.00
CA PRO A 137 -78.26 19.51 -19.62
C PRO A 137 -77.70 20.61 -18.71
N VAL A 138 -76.39 20.56 -18.43
CA VAL A 138 -75.68 21.62 -17.71
C VAL A 138 -74.65 22.25 -18.64
N HIS A 139 -74.87 23.50 -19.04
CA HIS A 139 -73.93 24.26 -19.85
C HIS A 139 -72.87 24.91 -18.94
N HIS A 140 -71.60 24.66 -19.22
CA HIS A 140 -70.48 25.26 -18.49
C HIS A 140 -69.90 26.42 -19.30
N THR A 141 -69.87 27.61 -18.70
CA THR A 141 -69.23 28.81 -19.26
C THR A 141 -68.07 29.25 -18.36
N LYS A 142 -66.98 29.74 -18.97
CA LYS A 142 -65.84 30.31 -18.25
C LYS A 142 -65.51 31.67 -18.84
N GLY A 143 -65.68 32.73 -18.04
CA GLY A 143 -65.48 34.12 -18.50
C GLY A 143 -66.45 34.53 -19.62
N GLY A 144 -67.72 34.10 -19.53
CA GLY A 144 -68.75 34.39 -20.54
C GLY A 144 -68.65 33.59 -21.84
N LYS A 145 -67.57 32.80 -22.04
CA LYS A 145 -67.41 31.92 -23.19
C LYS A 145 -67.87 30.51 -22.86
N TYR A 146 -68.65 29.91 -23.75
CA TYR A 146 -69.05 28.52 -23.67
C TYR A 146 -67.83 27.59 -23.69
N THR A 147 -67.80 26.57 -22.82
CA THR A 147 -66.70 25.60 -22.75
C THR A 147 -67.13 24.20 -23.16
N TYR A 148 -68.14 23.64 -22.49
CA TYR A 148 -68.72 22.33 -22.78
C TYR A 148 -70.10 22.22 -22.13
N SER A 149 -70.85 21.18 -22.49
CA SER A 149 -72.11 20.82 -21.83
C SER A 149 -72.03 19.42 -21.29
N THR A 150 -72.65 19.23 -20.14
CA THR A 150 -72.71 17.95 -19.45
C THR A 150 -74.14 17.46 -19.50
N LEU A 151 -74.38 16.32 -20.15
CA LEU A 151 -75.69 15.64 -20.12
C LEU A 151 -75.69 14.59 -19.02
N TRP A 152 -76.59 14.77 -18.06
CA TRP A 152 -76.81 13.82 -16.97
C TRP A 152 -77.98 12.91 -17.29
N PHE A 153 -77.72 11.61 -17.41
CA PHE A 153 -78.75 10.59 -17.60
C PHE A 153 -78.98 9.91 -16.26
N ALA A 154 -80.16 10.12 -15.66
CA ALA A 154 -80.53 9.53 -14.38
C ALA A 154 -81.42 8.29 -14.57
N PHE A 155 -80.93 7.13 -14.14
CA PHE A 155 -81.70 5.89 -14.01
C PHE A 155 -81.90 5.55 -12.52
N PRO A 156 -82.85 4.67 -12.15
CA PRO A 156 -83.15 4.35 -10.75
C PRO A 156 -81.94 3.92 -9.91
N GLU A 157 -80.98 3.21 -10.51
CA GLU A 157 -79.83 2.61 -9.80
C GLU A 157 -78.49 3.29 -10.08
N LYS A 158 -78.39 4.07 -11.18
CA LYS A 158 -77.10 4.58 -11.67
C LYS A 158 -77.32 5.83 -12.52
N SER A 159 -76.37 6.76 -12.47
CA SER A 159 -76.35 7.92 -13.36
C SER A 159 -75.14 7.88 -14.29
N PHE A 160 -75.32 8.40 -15.50
CA PHE A 160 -74.28 8.49 -16.50
C PHE A 160 -74.12 9.94 -16.95
N VAL A 161 -72.86 10.31 -17.17
CA VAL A 161 -72.48 11.69 -17.48
C VAL A 161 -71.74 11.72 -18.80
N PHE A 162 -72.20 12.55 -19.73
CA PHE A 162 -71.57 12.77 -21.03
C PHE A 162 -71.15 14.22 -21.18
N GLU A 163 -69.85 14.44 -21.41
CA GLU A 163 -69.29 15.76 -21.71
C GLU A 163 -69.25 15.95 -23.23
N ILE A 164 -69.96 16.96 -23.73
CA ILE A 164 -70.06 17.29 -25.15
C ILE A 164 -69.46 18.67 -25.37
N LYS A 165 -68.59 18.78 -26.37
CA LYS A 165 -67.95 20.05 -26.76
C LYS A 165 -68.75 20.67 -27.89
N GLY A 166 -69.30 21.85 -27.65
CA GLY A 166 -70.09 22.62 -28.61
C GLY A 166 -71.56 22.63 -28.20
N GLN A 167 -72.13 23.82 -28.11
CA GLN A 167 -73.50 24.01 -27.63
C GLN A 167 -74.50 23.35 -28.59
N ASP A 168 -74.42 23.65 -29.87
CA ASP A 168 -75.29 23.08 -30.91
C ASP A 168 -75.22 21.54 -30.97
N GLN A 169 -74.04 20.96 -30.71
CA GLN A 169 -73.87 19.51 -30.65
C GLN A 169 -74.52 18.89 -29.41
N ALA A 170 -74.44 19.58 -28.27
CA ALA A 170 -75.10 19.12 -27.04
C ALA A 170 -76.63 19.22 -27.16
N GLU A 171 -77.14 20.30 -27.73
CA GLU A 171 -78.57 20.50 -27.96
C GLU A 171 -79.12 19.51 -28.99
N SER A 172 -78.40 19.27 -30.11
CA SER A 172 -78.81 18.26 -31.11
C SER A 172 -78.78 16.84 -30.57
N GLN A 173 -77.79 16.47 -29.75
CA GLN A 173 -77.74 15.15 -29.10
C GLN A 173 -78.85 15.00 -28.05
N LEU A 174 -79.14 16.05 -27.26
CA LEU A 174 -80.26 16.05 -26.33
C LEU A 174 -81.60 15.87 -27.06
N ALA A 175 -81.81 16.64 -28.14
CA ALA A 175 -83.01 16.54 -28.97
C ALA A 175 -83.15 15.14 -29.60
N ALA A 176 -82.05 14.53 -30.05
CA ALA A 176 -82.04 13.18 -30.60
C ALA A 176 -82.40 12.10 -29.57
N VAL A 177 -81.96 12.24 -28.32
CA VAL A 177 -82.37 11.31 -27.24
C VAL A 177 -83.84 11.51 -26.88
N GLN A 178 -84.30 12.76 -26.76
CA GLN A 178 -85.69 13.07 -26.44
C GLN A 178 -86.65 12.60 -27.54
N SER A 179 -86.30 12.80 -28.82
CA SER A 179 -87.08 12.32 -29.95
C SER A 179 -87.12 10.79 -29.99
N SER A 180 -85.98 10.13 -29.77
CA SER A 180 -85.93 8.65 -29.68
C SER A 180 -86.85 8.12 -28.57
N ARG A 181 -86.88 8.78 -27.40
CA ARG A 181 -87.78 8.42 -26.29
C ARG A 181 -89.26 8.62 -26.65
N GLN A 182 -89.60 9.72 -27.31
CA GLN A 182 -90.99 9.97 -27.75
C GLN A 182 -91.45 8.93 -28.77
N ILE A 183 -90.59 8.59 -29.75
CA ILE A 183 -90.87 7.55 -30.75
C ILE A 183 -91.05 6.19 -30.05
N LEU A 184 -90.19 5.86 -29.07
CA LEU A 184 -90.32 4.64 -28.26
C LEU A 184 -91.68 4.56 -27.55
N LEU A 185 -92.09 5.61 -26.84
CA LEU A 185 -93.35 5.64 -26.11
C LEU A 185 -94.56 5.54 -27.04
N GLN A 186 -94.50 6.19 -28.21
CA GLN A 186 -95.57 6.11 -29.23
C GLN A 186 -95.64 4.72 -29.88
N ALA A 187 -94.51 4.10 -30.19
CA ALA A 187 -94.44 2.76 -30.74
C ALA A 187 -94.93 1.71 -29.74
N MET A 188 -94.57 1.86 -28.46
CA MET A 188 -95.13 1.04 -27.37
C MET A 188 -96.65 1.17 -27.25
N ALA A 189 -97.21 2.37 -27.44
CA ALA A 189 -98.65 2.60 -27.40
C ALA A 189 -99.40 2.00 -28.62
N ARG A 190 -98.73 1.92 -29.78
CA ARG A 190 -99.27 1.38 -31.04
C ARG A 190 -99.04 -0.13 -31.23
N GLY A 191 -98.17 -0.74 -30.43
CA GLY A 191 -97.79 -2.15 -30.56
C GLY A 191 -96.88 -2.46 -31.76
N ASP A 192 -96.36 -1.45 -32.47
CA ASP A 192 -95.50 -1.62 -33.64
C ASP A 192 -94.02 -1.50 -33.24
N LEU A 193 -93.49 -2.60 -32.70
CA LEU A 193 -92.09 -2.68 -32.25
C LEU A 193 -91.12 -2.94 -33.42
N SER A 194 -91.61 -3.31 -34.60
CA SER A 194 -90.79 -3.80 -35.72
C SER A 194 -89.89 -2.74 -36.34
N GLU A 195 -90.37 -1.50 -36.46
CA GLU A 195 -89.57 -0.39 -37.01
C GLU A 195 -88.42 0.02 -36.09
N LEU A 196 -88.62 -0.09 -34.76
CA LEU A 196 -87.59 0.25 -33.77
C LEU A 196 -86.52 -0.83 -33.65
N LEU A 197 -86.89 -2.10 -33.83
CA LEU A 197 -85.95 -3.22 -33.85
C LEU A 197 -84.99 -3.17 -35.06
N ALA A 198 -85.33 -2.46 -36.13
CA ALA A 198 -84.43 -2.28 -37.28
C ALA A 198 -83.15 -1.50 -36.92
N PHE A 199 -83.22 -0.63 -35.90
CA PHE A 199 -82.13 0.24 -35.47
C PHE A 199 -81.51 -0.18 -34.13
N ASP A 200 -81.96 -1.29 -33.54
CA ASP A 200 -81.41 -1.86 -32.31
C ASP A 200 -80.15 -2.71 -32.59
N PRO A 201 -78.97 -2.39 -32.04
CA PRO A 201 -77.82 -3.28 -32.07
C PRO A 201 -78.10 -4.68 -31.51
N PHE A 202 -79.06 -4.81 -30.60
CA PHE A 202 -79.43 -6.03 -29.89
C PHE A 202 -80.76 -6.65 -30.34
N ALA A 203 -81.30 -6.28 -31.50
CA ALA A 203 -82.60 -6.76 -31.99
C ALA A 203 -82.78 -8.30 -31.93
N ASP A 204 -81.80 -9.04 -32.45
CA ASP A 204 -81.82 -10.52 -32.49
C ASP A 204 -81.68 -11.12 -31.08
N ALA A 205 -80.82 -10.53 -30.24
CA ALA A 205 -80.73 -10.90 -28.82
C ALA A 205 -82.06 -10.66 -28.09
N ARG A 206 -82.74 -9.53 -28.35
CA ARG A 206 -84.02 -9.16 -27.74
C ARG A 206 -85.15 -10.09 -28.19
N ALA A 207 -85.20 -10.46 -29.47
CA ALA A 207 -86.16 -11.44 -30.00
C ALA A 207 -86.03 -12.82 -29.33
N ARG A 208 -84.82 -13.16 -28.86
CA ARG A 208 -84.51 -14.42 -28.16
C ARG A 208 -84.52 -14.31 -26.64
N ASN A 209 -85.02 -13.19 -26.08
CA ASN A 209 -84.96 -12.91 -24.64
C ASN A 209 -83.55 -13.01 -24.03
N PHE A 210 -82.50 -12.73 -24.82
CA PHE A 210 -81.08 -12.77 -24.41
C PHE A 210 -80.61 -14.15 -23.90
N LEU A 211 -81.22 -15.24 -24.37
CA LEU A 211 -80.70 -16.58 -24.12
C LEU A 211 -79.30 -16.74 -24.74
N PRO A 212 -78.36 -17.39 -24.04
CA PRO A 212 -76.98 -17.51 -24.50
C PRO A 212 -76.89 -18.33 -25.79
N THR A 213 -76.05 -17.87 -26.71
CA THR A 213 -75.81 -18.51 -28.01
C THR A 213 -74.34 -18.86 -28.17
N ASN A 214 -74.04 -20.10 -28.56
CA ASN A 214 -72.68 -20.58 -28.79
C ASN A 214 -72.24 -20.36 -30.25
N ASP A 215 -72.44 -19.15 -30.77
CA ASP A 215 -72.12 -18.82 -32.16
C ASP A 215 -70.63 -18.46 -32.33
N PHE A 216 -70.00 -18.93 -33.41
CA PHE A 216 -68.64 -18.53 -33.79
C PHE A 216 -68.63 -17.07 -34.32
N GLY A 217 -67.57 -16.28 -34.04
CA GLY A 217 -67.46 -14.90 -34.54
C GLY A 217 -66.56 -13.99 -33.70
N LEU A 218 -66.86 -12.68 -33.70
CA LEU A 218 -66.16 -11.68 -32.88
C LEU A 218 -66.34 -12.02 -31.38
N LEU A 219 -65.28 -12.43 -30.70
CA LEU A 219 -65.32 -12.79 -29.28
C LEU A 219 -64.45 -11.85 -28.46
N ALA A 220 -64.98 -11.41 -27.32
CA ALA A 220 -64.22 -10.76 -26.27
C ALA A 220 -63.35 -11.79 -25.53
N LYS A 221 -62.06 -11.52 -25.44
CA LYS A 221 -61.12 -12.34 -24.66
C LYS A 221 -61.28 -12.01 -23.17
N GLY A 222 -61.29 -13.05 -22.34
CA GLY A 222 -61.25 -12.88 -20.89
C GLY A 222 -59.98 -12.16 -20.44
N ARG A 223 -60.01 -11.59 -19.23
CA ARG A 223 -58.79 -11.05 -18.60
C ARG A 223 -57.79 -12.20 -18.42
N PRO A 224 -56.54 -12.08 -18.90
CA PRO A 224 -55.58 -13.15 -18.73
C PRO A 224 -55.37 -13.46 -17.25
N GLY A 225 -55.40 -14.75 -16.87
CA GLY A 225 -55.29 -15.18 -15.46
C GLY A 225 -54.01 -14.69 -14.77
N TRP A 226 -52.90 -14.58 -15.52
CA TRP A 226 -51.60 -14.09 -15.02
C TRP A 226 -51.68 -12.66 -14.46
N THR A 227 -52.63 -11.83 -14.91
CA THR A 227 -52.78 -10.45 -14.43
C THR A 227 -53.18 -10.35 -12.95
N ARG A 228 -53.72 -11.43 -12.37
CA ARG A 228 -54.00 -11.54 -10.93
C ARG A 228 -52.74 -11.82 -10.11
N PHE A 229 -51.70 -12.37 -10.74
CA PHE A 229 -50.45 -12.79 -10.12
C PHE A 229 -49.29 -11.80 -10.37
N ILE A 230 -49.56 -10.56 -10.76
CA ILE A 230 -48.52 -9.54 -11.00
C ILE A 230 -47.65 -9.32 -9.75
N TRP A 231 -48.24 -9.39 -8.55
CA TRP A 231 -47.50 -9.30 -7.30
C TRP A 231 -46.48 -10.45 -7.16
N ALA A 232 -46.86 -11.67 -7.54
CA ALA A 232 -45.99 -12.84 -7.48
C ALA A 232 -44.89 -12.76 -8.54
N ILE A 233 -45.20 -12.33 -9.76
CA ILE A 233 -44.21 -12.09 -10.82
C ILE A 233 -43.19 -11.05 -10.36
N THR A 234 -43.65 -9.95 -9.75
CA THR A 234 -42.79 -8.88 -9.23
C THR A 234 -41.84 -9.42 -8.15
N LEU A 235 -42.36 -10.21 -7.21
CA LEU A 235 -41.57 -10.79 -6.12
C LEU A 235 -40.54 -11.81 -6.64
N ILE A 236 -40.95 -12.71 -7.53
CA ILE A 236 -40.07 -13.71 -8.15
C ILE A 236 -38.98 -13.01 -8.98
N CYS A 237 -39.35 -12.02 -9.81
CA CYS A 237 -38.38 -11.27 -10.59
C CYS A 237 -37.37 -10.54 -9.71
N GLY A 238 -37.82 -9.89 -8.64
CA GLY A 238 -36.95 -9.22 -7.69
C GLY A 238 -35.97 -10.17 -7.01
N LEU A 239 -36.46 -11.26 -6.42
CA LEU A 239 -35.62 -12.19 -5.67
C LEU A 239 -34.67 -12.97 -6.58
N VAL A 240 -35.18 -13.61 -7.64
CA VAL A 240 -34.37 -14.49 -8.50
C VAL A 240 -33.37 -13.68 -9.31
N PHE A 241 -33.84 -12.70 -10.09
CA PHE A 241 -32.94 -11.94 -10.96
C PHE A 241 -32.10 -10.93 -10.17
N GLY A 242 -32.62 -10.37 -9.06
CA GLY A 242 -31.84 -9.46 -8.22
C GLY A 242 -30.66 -10.16 -7.55
N VAL A 243 -30.88 -11.32 -6.92
CA VAL A 243 -29.81 -12.12 -6.31
C VAL A 243 -28.82 -12.61 -7.38
N ALA A 244 -29.32 -13.11 -8.51
CA ALA A 244 -28.47 -13.59 -9.60
C ALA A 244 -27.59 -12.46 -10.17
N THR A 245 -28.16 -11.27 -10.41
CA THR A 245 -27.43 -10.12 -10.94
C THR A 245 -26.35 -9.64 -9.96
N TRP A 246 -26.67 -9.52 -8.68
CA TRP A 246 -25.69 -9.14 -7.65
C TRP A 246 -24.52 -10.15 -7.56
N ARG A 247 -24.82 -11.46 -7.55
CA ARG A 247 -23.79 -12.50 -7.53
C ARG A 247 -22.92 -12.48 -8.78
N LEU A 248 -23.54 -12.40 -9.96
CA LEU A 248 -22.81 -12.37 -11.23
C LEU A 248 -21.91 -11.14 -11.33
N ARG A 249 -22.42 -9.96 -10.96
CA ARG A 249 -21.64 -8.72 -10.92
C ARG A 249 -20.44 -8.84 -9.99
N ASN A 250 -20.65 -9.37 -8.78
CA ASN A 250 -19.57 -9.53 -7.80
C ASN A 250 -18.49 -10.51 -8.27
N TRP A 251 -18.90 -11.65 -8.86
CA TRP A 251 -17.97 -12.61 -9.42
C TRP A 251 -17.17 -12.04 -10.59
N GLN A 252 -17.81 -11.36 -11.54
CA GLN A 252 -17.09 -10.75 -12.68
C GLN A 252 -16.17 -9.61 -12.25
N SER A 253 -16.60 -8.79 -11.29
CA SER A 253 -15.79 -7.70 -10.73
C SER A 253 -14.55 -8.26 -10.04
N ASP A 254 -14.72 -9.29 -9.20
CA ASP A 254 -13.62 -9.98 -8.52
C ASP A 254 -12.62 -10.62 -9.49
N GLN A 255 -13.11 -11.34 -10.50
CA GLN A 255 -12.25 -11.94 -11.54
C GLN A 255 -11.39 -10.92 -12.26
N ARG A 256 -11.93 -9.74 -12.60
CA ARG A 256 -11.14 -8.70 -13.26
C ARG A 256 -10.01 -8.17 -12.39
N VAL A 257 -10.27 -7.94 -11.10
CA VAL A 257 -9.24 -7.46 -10.18
C VAL A 257 -8.19 -8.54 -9.97
N PHE A 258 -8.63 -9.78 -9.76
CA PHE A 258 -7.72 -10.91 -9.58
C PHE A 258 -6.81 -11.14 -10.80
N ALA A 259 -7.37 -11.14 -12.02
CA ALA A 259 -6.58 -11.27 -13.24
C ALA A 259 -5.55 -10.13 -13.40
N ARG A 260 -5.89 -8.91 -12.96
CA ARG A 260 -4.94 -7.79 -12.93
C ARG A 260 -3.80 -8.04 -11.94
N LEU A 261 -4.10 -8.58 -10.76
CA LEU A 261 -3.09 -8.91 -9.74
C LEU A 261 -2.18 -10.07 -10.19
N GLU A 262 -2.70 -11.03 -10.94
CA GLU A 262 -1.87 -12.09 -11.53
C GLU A 262 -0.94 -11.56 -12.62
N ALA A 263 -1.41 -10.64 -13.46
CA ALA A 263 -0.61 -10.04 -14.52
C ALA A 263 0.45 -9.07 -13.98
N HIS A 264 0.08 -8.27 -12.98
CA HIS A 264 0.93 -7.24 -12.37
C HIS A 264 0.80 -7.32 -10.84
N PRO A 265 1.64 -8.15 -10.19
CA PRO A 265 1.57 -8.36 -8.74
C PRO A 265 2.15 -7.14 -8.00
N GLU A 266 1.29 -6.16 -7.74
CA GLU A 266 1.59 -5.00 -6.90
C GLU A 266 1.09 -5.22 -5.47
N VAL A 267 1.97 -4.98 -4.49
CA VAL A 267 1.67 -5.18 -3.07
C VAL A 267 0.48 -4.32 -2.61
N ALA A 268 0.49 -3.02 -2.92
CA ALA A 268 -0.53 -2.10 -2.44
C ALA A 268 -1.93 -2.46 -2.97
N LEU A 269 -2.02 -2.90 -4.23
CA LEU A 269 -3.27 -3.35 -4.83
C LEU A 269 -3.74 -4.68 -4.25
N ALA A 270 -2.82 -5.62 -4.02
CA ALA A 270 -3.13 -6.93 -3.44
C ALA A 270 -3.60 -6.80 -1.97
N GLU A 271 -2.97 -5.94 -1.17
CA GLU A 271 -3.41 -5.63 0.19
C GLU A 271 -4.79 -4.95 0.21
N ALA A 272 -5.03 -4.02 -0.71
CA ALA A 272 -6.34 -3.38 -0.86
C ALA A 272 -7.42 -4.40 -1.24
N TYR A 273 -7.10 -5.39 -2.09
CA TYR A 273 -8.00 -6.47 -2.48
C TYR A 273 -8.37 -7.39 -1.31
N VAL A 274 -7.39 -7.79 -0.51
CA VAL A 274 -7.62 -8.60 0.69
C VAL A 274 -8.47 -7.82 1.70
N ARG A 275 -8.16 -6.54 1.93
CA ARG A 275 -8.92 -5.67 2.84
C ARG A 275 -10.35 -5.42 2.34
N GLY A 276 -10.53 -5.31 1.03
CA GLY A 276 -11.81 -5.13 0.37
C GLY A 276 -12.70 -6.37 0.35
N GLY A 277 -12.24 -7.50 0.90
CA GLY A 277 -13.02 -8.74 0.98
C GLY A 277 -13.16 -9.48 -0.35
N GLY A 278 -12.12 -9.46 -1.18
CA GLY A 278 -12.07 -10.22 -2.44
C GLY A 278 -12.35 -11.71 -2.23
N LEU A 279 -13.00 -12.37 -3.20
CA LEU A 279 -13.42 -13.77 -3.08
C LEU A 279 -12.22 -14.73 -3.03
N ARG A 280 -11.09 -14.36 -3.63
CA ARG A 280 -9.84 -15.12 -3.63
C ARG A 280 -8.80 -14.58 -2.66
N SER A 281 -9.22 -13.84 -1.63
CA SER A 281 -8.32 -13.25 -0.62
C SER A 281 -7.31 -14.24 -0.01
N PRO A 282 -7.67 -15.50 0.33
CA PRO A 282 -6.71 -16.46 0.89
C PRO A 282 -5.56 -16.79 -0.05
N GLU A 283 -5.84 -16.85 -1.35
CA GLU A 283 -4.84 -17.16 -2.38
C GLU A 283 -3.94 -15.96 -2.67
N VAL A 284 -4.52 -14.75 -2.70
CA VAL A 284 -3.76 -13.51 -2.87
C VAL A 284 -2.80 -13.30 -1.69
N SER A 285 -3.24 -13.56 -0.46
CA SER A 285 -2.41 -13.41 0.74
C SER A 285 -1.33 -14.48 0.86
N SER A 286 -1.58 -15.73 0.45
CA SER A 286 -0.61 -16.82 0.55
C SER A 286 0.43 -16.82 -0.57
N THR A 287 0.09 -16.26 -1.74
CA THR A 287 0.86 -16.47 -2.97
C THR A 287 1.25 -15.16 -3.65
N ILE A 288 0.30 -14.27 -3.96
CA ILE A 288 0.58 -13.07 -4.78
C ILE A 288 1.36 -12.02 -3.97
N ILE A 289 0.92 -11.70 -2.75
CA ILE A 289 1.61 -10.72 -1.89
C ILE A 289 3.05 -11.19 -1.59
N PRO A 290 3.28 -12.44 -1.14
CA PRO A 290 4.63 -12.93 -0.91
C PRO A 290 5.50 -12.95 -2.18
N LYS A 291 4.94 -13.29 -3.35
CA LYS A 291 5.68 -13.25 -4.63
C LYS A 291 6.15 -11.83 -4.97
N ALA A 292 5.28 -10.84 -4.83
CA ALA A 292 5.62 -9.44 -5.09
C ALA A 292 6.72 -8.95 -4.13
N LYS A 293 6.60 -9.27 -2.84
CA LYS A 293 7.60 -8.92 -1.81
C LYS A 293 8.94 -9.62 -2.02
N LEU A 294 8.94 -10.89 -2.42
CA LEU A 294 10.17 -11.60 -2.75
C LEU A 294 10.85 -10.98 -3.98
N ALA A 295 10.08 -10.55 -4.99
CA ALA A 295 10.62 -9.85 -6.15
C ALA A 295 11.20 -8.46 -5.80
N GLU A 296 10.64 -7.74 -4.82
CA GLU A 296 11.24 -6.52 -4.25
C GLU A 296 12.56 -6.83 -3.55
N ALA A 297 12.60 -7.85 -2.68
CA ALA A 297 13.81 -8.25 -1.96
C ALA A 297 14.96 -8.63 -2.92
N LYS A 298 14.67 -9.32 -4.02
CA LYS A 298 15.64 -9.70 -5.06
C LYS A 298 16.34 -8.50 -5.75
N LYS A 299 15.82 -7.28 -5.61
CA LYS A 299 16.47 -6.08 -6.18
C LYS A 299 17.68 -5.61 -5.35
N GLU A 300 17.70 -5.96 -4.07
CA GLU A 300 18.82 -5.64 -3.17
C GLU A 300 20.03 -6.55 -3.45
N LYS A 301 21.21 -6.13 -3.00
CA LYS A 301 22.49 -6.85 -3.21
C LYS A 301 23.32 -6.92 -1.93
N GLY A 302 24.17 -7.94 -1.83
CA GLY A 302 25.10 -8.13 -0.71
C GLY A 302 24.37 -8.33 0.63
N GLY A 303 24.93 -7.82 1.72
CA GLY A 303 24.34 -7.98 3.07
C GLY A 303 22.91 -7.45 3.22
N ARG A 304 22.51 -6.44 2.44
CA ARG A 304 21.11 -5.95 2.44
C ARG A 304 20.12 -6.98 1.91
N LEU A 305 20.52 -7.77 0.92
CA LEU A 305 19.68 -8.86 0.40
C LEU A 305 19.42 -9.92 1.48
N VAL A 306 20.46 -10.28 2.25
CA VAL A 306 20.34 -11.24 3.35
C VAL A 306 19.41 -10.72 4.44
N GLU A 307 19.51 -9.45 4.82
CA GLU A 307 18.62 -8.83 5.80
C GLU A 307 17.16 -8.80 5.34
N GLU A 308 16.90 -8.42 4.09
CA GLU A 308 15.54 -8.37 3.55
C GLU A 308 14.93 -9.77 3.37
N LEU A 309 15.72 -10.78 2.99
CA LEU A 309 15.26 -12.16 2.91
C LEU A 309 14.97 -12.77 4.30
N ASP A 310 15.78 -12.45 5.32
CA ASP A 310 15.51 -12.86 6.70
C ASP A 310 14.21 -12.23 7.23
N LYS A 311 14.00 -10.92 7.01
CA LYS A 311 12.74 -10.24 7.34
C LYS A 311 11.56 -10.87 6.60
N PHE A 312 11.72 -11.19 5.31
CA PHE A 312 10.69 -11.82 4.50
C PHE A 312 10.27 -13.19 5.05
N LEU A 313 11.24 -14.06 5.37
CA LEU A 313 10.98 -15.40 5.90
C LEU A 313 10.29 -15.36 7.27
N LYS A 314 10.58 -14.35 8.09
CA LYS A 314 9.89 -14.11 9.37
C LYS A 314 8.47 -13.58 9.20
N ALA A 315 8.26 -12.70 8.22
CA ALA A 315 6.96 -12.07 7.99
C ALA A 315 5.95 -13.00 7.27
N TYR A 316 6.42 -13.92 6.43
CA TYR A 316 5.57 -14.78 5.59
C TYR A 316 5.85 -16.29 5.77
N PRO A 317 5.69 -16.84 7.00
CA PRO A 317 5.83 -18.27 7.21
C PRO A 317 4.71 -19.04 6.47
N LYS A 318 5.05 -20.20 5.90
CA LYS A 318 4.14 -21.07 5.12
C LYS A 318 3.57 -20.43 3.84
N SER A 319 4.22 -19.39 3.32
CA SER A 319 3.85 -18.82 2.02
C SER A 319 4.18 -19.79 0.88
N GLY A 320 3.46 -19.68 -0.24
CA GLY A 320 3.69 -20.53 -1.42
C GLY A 320 5.08 -20.39 -2.05
N VAL A 321 5.87 -19.39 -1.63
CA VAL A 321 7.23 -19.09 -2.10
C VAL A 321 8.29 -19.26 -1.01
N GLU A 322 7.95 -19.81 0.15
CA GLU A 322 8.89 -19.98 1.26
C GLU A 322 10.10 -20.84 0.86
N ALA A 323 9.88 -21.92 0.11
CA ALA A 323 10.95 -22.79 -0.36
C ALA A 323 11.92 -22.06 -1.30
N GLU A 324 11.39 -21.23 -2.20
CA GLU A 324 12.20 -20.40 -3.11
C GLU A 324 12.98 -19.34 -2.32
N ALA A 325 12.33 -18.63 -1.40
CA ALA A 325 12.97 -17.62 -0.55
C ALA A 325 14.08 -18.24 0.32
N ARG A 326 13.88 -19.44 0.87
CA ARG A 326 14.91 -20.16 1.63
C ARG A 326 16.10 -20.58 0.77
N ALA A 327 15.86 -21.00 -0.48
CA ALA A 327 16.94 -21.32 -1.40
C ALA A 327 17.78 -20.07 -1.70
N LEU A 328 17.13 -18.97 -2.07
CA LEU A 328 17.79 -17.68 -2.32
C LEU A 328 18.53 -17.15 -1.09
N PHE A 329 17.97 -17.32 0.11
CA PHE A 329 18.61 -16.92 1.35
C PHE A 329 19.90 -17.70 1.60
N ARG A 330 19.91 -19.02 1.36
CA ARG A 330 21.14 -19.82 1.44
C ARG A 330 22.18 -19.37 0.42
N ASP A 331 21.78 -19.12 -0.82
CA ASP A 331 22.71 -18.68 -1.88
C ASP A 331 23.29 -17.28 -1.56
N ALA A 332 22.47 -16.38 -1.02
CA ALA A 332 22.90 -15.04 -0.60
C ALA A 332 23.86 -15.11 0.60
N LEU A 333 23.59 -15.98 1.58
CA LEU A 333 24.49 -16.24 2.71
C LEU A 333 25.83 -16.81 2.24
N HIS A 334 25.81 -17.74 1.28
CA HIS A 334 27.04 -18.28 0.68
C HIS A 334 27.87 -17.19 0.01
N ALA A 335 27.24 -16.33 -0.79
CA ALA A 335 27.91 -15.22 -1.45
C ALA A 335 28.47 -14.20 -0.44
N GLU A 336 27.73 -13.89 0.63
CA GLU A 336 28.19 -13.01 1.71
C GLU A 336 29.36 -13.61 2.48
N PHE A 337 29.34 -14.92 2.74
CA PHE A 337 30.45 -15.64 3.34
C PHE A 337 31.70 -15.56 2.46
N LEU A 338 31.58 -15.82 1.15
CA LEU A 338 32.70 -15.72 0.20
C LEU A 338 33.29 -14.31 0.15
N ALA A 339 32.46 -13.27 0.23
CA ALA A 339 32.91 -11.88 0.21
C ALA A 339 33.72 -11.44 1.45
N GLN A 340 33.64 -12.18 2.57
CA GLN A 340 34.44 -11.87 3.76
C GLN A 340 35.93 -12.16 3.48
N THR A 341 36.78 -11.16 3.54
CA THR A 341 38.24 -11.30 3.37
C THR A 341 39.02 -11.11 4.67
N THR A 342 38.34 -10.76 5.75
CA THR A 342 38.92 -10.46 7.06
C THR A 342 38.53 -11.54 8.07
N VAL A 343 39.43 -11.86 9.01
CA VAL A 343 39.18 -12.70 10.18
C VAL A 343 38.01 -12.16 11.00
N SER A 344 37.96 -10.84 11.21
CA SER A 344 36.86 -10.19 11.94
C SER A 344 35.52 -10.31 11.19
N GLY A 345 35.53 -10.16 9.86
CA GLY A 345 34.34 -10.33 9.01
C GLY A 345 33.82 -11.76 9.01
N VAL A 346 34.71 -12.75 8.88
CA VAL A 346 34.34 -14.17 8.96
C VAL A 346 33.78 -14.52 10.36
N ARG A 347 34.42 -14.05 11.45
CA ARG A 347 33.92 -14.26 12.81
C ARG A 347 32.55 -13.60 13.05
N ALA A 348 32.38 -12.36 12.59
CA ALA A 348 31.11 -11.65 12.69
C ALA A 348 29.99 -12.36 11.90
N PHE A 349 30.31 -12.88 10.71
CA PHE A 349 29.37 -13.66 9.92
C PHE A 349 28.91 -14.93 10.65
N ILE A 350 29.84 -15.73 11.18
CA ILE A 350 29.52 -16.96 11.94
C ILE A 350 28.69 -16.64 13.18
N ALA A 351 29.03 -15.56 13.90
CA ALA A 351 28.29 -15.15 15.08
C ALA A 351 26.87 -14.69 14.76
N ARG A 352 26.68 -14.02 13.62
CA ARG A 352 25.37 -13.52 13.17
C ARG A 352 24.51 -14.62 12.53
N TYR A 353 25.13 -15.57 11.84
CA TYR A 353 24.48 -16.64 11.09
C TYR A 353 25.08 -18.02 11.44
N PRO A 354 24.89 -18.53 12.67
CA PRO A 354 25.48 -19.79 13.11
C PRO A 354 24.97 -21.00 12.30
N ASP A 355 23.73 -20.93 11.81
CA ASP A 355 23.08 -21.98 11.02
C ASP A 355 23.34 -21.86 9.51
N ALA A 356 24.20 -20.92 9.07
CA ALA A 356 24.52 -20.78 7.66
C ALA A 356 25.25 -22.04 7.13
N PRO A 357 24.98 -22.48 5.89
CA PRO A 357 25.59 -23.69 5.33
C PRO A 357 27.12 -23.69 5.39
N ASP A 358 27.77 -22.53 5.24
CA ASP A 358 29.23 -22.42 5.23
C ASP A 358 29.84 -22.02 6.57
N ALA A 359 29.05 -21.85 7.63
CA ALA A 359 29.56 -21.44 8.94
C ALA A 359 30.63 -22.41 9.47
N PHE A 360 30.51 -23.71 9.16
CA PHE A 360 31.50 -24.73 9.53
C PHE A 360 32.86 -24.53 8.83
N GLN A 361 32.88 -23.92 7.64
CA GLN A 361 34.12 -23.61 6.90
C GLN A 361 34.81 -22.36 7.42
N GLY A 362 34.17 -21.62 8.32
CA GLY A 362 34.69 -20.37 8.87
C GLY A 362 36.08 -20.50 9.47
N GLN A 363 36.37 -21.59 10.18
CA GLN A 363 37.71 -21.84 10.72
C GLN A 363 38.75 -22.03 9.62
N THR A 364 38.45 -22.83 8.59
CA THR A 364 39.35 -23.02 7.44
C THR A 364 39.64 -21.68 6.76
N LYS A 365 38.61 -20.86 6.53
CA LYS A 365 38.77 -19.55 5.91
C LYS A 365 39.61 -18.58 6.74
N ILE A 366 39.46 -18.59 8.07
CA ILE A 366 40.33 -17.83 8.98
C ILE A 366 41.79 -18.28 8.81
N ARG A 367 42.04 -19.59 8.78
CA ARG A 367 43.40 -20.15 8.58
C ARG A 367 43.99 -19.73 7.23
N ASP A 368 43.17 -19.68 6.18
CA ASP A 368 43.60 -19.22 4.84
C ASP A 368 44.02 -17.75 4.87
N VAL A 369 43.26 -16.87 5.55
CA VAL A 369 43.63 -15.46 5.74
C VAL A 369 44.96 -15.32 6.48
N TYR A 370 45.19 -16.10 7.54
CA TYR A 370 46.48 -16.12 8.25
C TYR A 370 47.61 -16.68 7.37
N ALA A 371 47.36 -17.72 6.55
CA ALA A 371 48.33 -18.28 5.62
C ALA A 371 48.72 -17.29 4.51
N GLU A 372 47.76 -16.58 3.93
CA GLU A 372 47.98 -15.53 2.93
C GLU A 372 48.75 -14.35 3.55
N THR A 373 48.39 -13.93 4.76
CA THR A 373 49.10 -12.87 5.50
C THR A 373 50.56 -13.27 5.76
N ARG A 374 50.81 -14.52 6.18
CA ARG A 374 52.17 -15.08 6.34
C ARG A 374 52.94 -15.07 5.02
N ALA A 375 52.32 -15.51 3.92
CA ALA A 375 52.96 -15.55 2.62
C ALA A 375 53.33 -14.14 2.12
N THR A 376 52.40 -13.19 2.24
CA THR A 376 52.61 -11.79 1.85
C THR A 376 53.72 -11.14 2.67
N PHE A 377 53.74 -11.38 3.99
CA PHE A 377 54.80 -10.90 4.87
C PHE A 377 56.16 -11.47 4.44
N LYS A 378 56.28 -12.79 4.23
CA LYS A 378 57.54 -13.42 3.79
C LYS A 378 58.10 -12.84 2.48
N GLN A 379 57.24 -12.48 1.54
CA GLN A 379 57.66 -11.87 0.27
C GLN A 379 58.25 -10.46 0.47
N LYS A 380 57.74 -9.72 1.45
CA LYS A 380 58.08 -8.31 1.67
C LYS A 380 58.99 -8.10 2.90
N GLN A 381 59.36 -9.14 3.62
CA GLN A 381 60.05 -9.05 4.92
C GLN A 381 61.40 -8.34 4.82
N SER A 382 61.75 -7.59 5.86
CA SER A 382 63.10 -7.06 6.03
C SER A 382 64.06 -8.17 6.47
N THR A 383 65.26 -8.22 5.88
CA THR A 383 66.33 -9.13 6.30
C THR A 383 67.34 -8.44 7.24
N SER A 384 67.01 -7.25 7.74
CA SER A 384 67.91 -6.42 8.54
C SER A 384 68.18 -7.02 9.94
N ASP A 385 67.20 -7.75 10.50
CA ASP A 385 67.33 -8.47 11.77
C ASP A 385 66.81 -9.91 11.62
N LYS A 386 67.62 -10.88 12.05
CA LYS A 386 67.34 -12.32 11.96
C LYS A 386 66.17 -12.75 12.86
N ASN A 387 65.82 -11.95 13.87
CA ASN A 387 64.76 -12.27 14.84
C ASN A 387 63.38 -11.75 14.44
N VAL A 388 63.26 -10.84 13.46
CA VAL A 388 61.97 -10.26 13.03
C VAL A 388 61.03 -11.33 12.49
N VAL A 389 61.48 -12.12 11.51
CA VAL A 389 60.64 -13.11 10.83
C VAL A 389 60.12 -14.18 11.80
N PRO A 390 60.97 -14.84 12.62
CA PRO A 390 60.50 -15.92 13.47
C PRO A 390 59.57 -15.46 14.61
N ILE A 391 59.73 -14.23 15.09
CA ILE A 391 58.85 -13.66 16.12
C ILE A 391 57.48 -13.31 15.53
N ILE A 392 57.43 -12.66 14.37
CA ILE A 392 56.17 -12.35 13.69
C ILE A 392 55.42 -13.64 13.32
N GLU A 393 56.10 -14.68 12.85
CA GLU A 393 55.48 -15.99 12.62
C GLU A 393 54.89 -16.60 13.91
N SER A 394 55.59 -16.47 15.04
CA SER A 394 55.11 -16.94 16.33
C SER A 394 53.88 -16.15 16.81
N MET A 395 53.85 -14.84 16.57
CA MET A 395 52.67 -14.00 16.83
C MET A 395 51.48 -14.39 15.95
N LEU A 396 51.69 -14.62 14.64
CA LEU A 396 50.63 -15.04 13.72
C LEU A 396 50.07 -16.41 14.09
N THR A 397 50.94 -17.35 14.48
CA THR A 397 50.54 -18.69 14.95
C THR A 397 49.71 -18.59 16.22
N TRP A 398 50.14 -17.77 17.18
CA TRP A 398 49.37 -17.54 18.40
C TRP A 398 47.99 -16.92 18.12
N ALA A 399 47.92 -15.92 17.24
CA ALA A 399 46.67 -15.25 16.89
C ALA A 399 45.68 -16.16 16.14
N GLU A 400 46.19 -17.09 15.32
CA GLU A 400 45.39 -18.12 14.64
C GLU A 400 44.78 -19.11 15.65
N GLU A 401 45.58 -19.59 16.60
CA GLU A 401 45.14 -20.55 17.61
C GLU A 401 44.25 -19.94 18.70
N ARG A 402 44.48 -18.65 19.03
CA ARG A 402 43.83 -17.97 20.15
C ARG A 402 43.31 -16.60 19.73
N PRO A 403 41.99 -16.35 19.79
CA PRO A 403 41.39 -15.07 19.42
C PRO A 403 41.51 -14.03 20.56
N VAL A 404 42.71 -13.88 21.14
CA VAL A 404 42.96 -12.96 22.27
C VAL A 404 43.78 -11.77 21.77
N PRO A 405 43.45 -10.53 22.16
CA PRO A 405 44.25 -9.38 21.78
C PRO A 405 45.66 -9.41 22.39
N PHE A 406 46.57 -8.73 21.71
CA PHE A 406 47.95 -8.52 22.13
C PHE A 406 48.00 -7.39 23.14
N ASP A 407 48.61 -7.61 24.30
CA ASP A 407 48.70 -6.58 25.34
C ASP A 407 49.86 -5.64 25.05
N VAL A 408 49.61 -4.34 24.96
CA VAL A 408 50.64 -3.31 24.83
C VAL A 408 50.83 -2.65 26.20
N ARG A 409 51.98 -2.86 26.83
CA ARG A 409 52.31 -2.33 28.16
C ARG A 409 53.40 -1.28 28.03
N ILE A 410 53.17 -0.11 28.60
CA ILE A 410 54.14 0.99 28.54
C ILE A 410 54.95 1.05 29.83
N ARG A 411 56.27 1.15 29.69
CA ARG A 411 57.23 1.40 30.77
C ARG A 411 57.91 2.73 30.51
N ARG A 412 57.63 3.75 31.33
CA ARG A 412 58.28 5.06 31.20
C ARG A 412 59.64 5.05 31.88
N ARG A 413 60.63 5.68 31.26
CA ARG A 413 61.99 5.81 31.79
C ARG A 413 62.39 7.28 31.76
N ASN A 414 63.25 7.67 32.71
CA ASN A 414 63.97 8.94 32.69
C ASN A 414 63.08 10.21 32.71
N VAL A 415 61.85 10.13 33.22
CA VAL A 415 60.94 11.30 33.32
C VAL A 415 61.54 12.40 34.22
N ALA A 416 62.35 12.03 35.22
CA ALA A 416 63.09 12.96 36.07
C ALA A 416 64.09 13.85 35.29
N GLY A 417 64.57 13.41 34.12
CA GLY A 417 65.43 14.20 33.24
C GLY A 417 64.76 15.45 32.68
N LEU A 418 63.42 15.46 32.57
CA LEU A 418 62.64 16.61 32.12
C LEU A 418 62.57 17.73 33.16
N ALA A 419 62.73 17.41 34.45
CA ALA A 419 62.72 18.41 35.51
C ALA A 419 63.91 19.39 35.40
N ALA A 420 65.03 18.95 34.81
CA ALA A 420 66.14 19.83 34.49
C ALA A 420 65.80 20.79 33.33
N ALA A 421 65.04 20.31 32.33
CA ALA A 421 64.58 21.12 31.22
C ALA A 421 63.53 22.16 31.67
N ASP A 422 62.57 21.78 32.53
CA ASP A 422 61.59 22.70 33.12
C ASP A 422 62.28 23.81 33.94
N ARG A 423 63.35 23.48 34.68
CA ARG A 423 64.15 24.46 35.43
C ARG A 423 64.93 25.42 34.52
N LEU A 424 65.41 24.95 33.37
CA LEU A 424 66.07 25.81 32.37
C LEU A 424 65.07 26.77 31.73
N LEU A 425 63.87 26.30 31.43
CA LEU A 425 62.79 27.14 30.90
C LEU A 425 62.31 28.19 31.91
N ALA A 426 62.16 27.82 33.19
CA ALA A 426 61.70 28.71 34.25
C ALA A 426 62.67 29.88 34.51
N LYS A 427 63.96 29.73 34.16
CA LYS A 427 64.97 30.78 34.27
C LYS A 427 64.97 31.76 33.10
N GLY A 428 64.08 31.56 32.11
CA GLY A 428 63.98 32.36 30.90
C GLY A 428 64.96 31.88 29.84
N LEU A 429 64.44 31.36 28.73
CA LEU A 429 65.23 31.22 27.51
C LEU A 429 65.51 32.62 26.97
N LEU A 430 66.74 32.87 26.54
CA LEU A 430 67.08 34.09 25.82
C LEU A 430 66.68 33.90 24.35
N ASP A 431 66.11 34.92 23.73
CA ASP A 431 65.99 34.97 22.26
C ASP A 431 67.38 35.17 21.63
N ASP A 432 67.49 35.03 20.30
CA ASP A 432 68.74 35.20 19.55
C ASP A 432 69.40 36.58 19.81
N ASP A 433 68.61 37.54 20.27
CA ASP A 433 69.00 38.91 20.61
C ASP A 433 69.48 39.08 22.07
N GLY A 434 69.49 38.00 22.87
CA GLY A 434 69.88 38.02 24.28
C GLY A 434 68.83 38.59 25.25
N ALA A 435 67.61 38.88 24.78
CA ALA A 435 66.50 39.33 25.61
C ALA A 435 65.70 38.13 26.20
N PRO A 436 65.07 38.26 27.38
CA PRO A 436 64.21 37.22 27.93
C PRO A 436 63.02 36.99 26.98
N ALA A 437 62.85 35.75 26.54
CA ALA A 437 61.77 35.35 25.66
C ALA A 437 60.38 35.67 26.25
N PRO A 438 59.51 36.41 25.55
CA PRO A 438 58.14 36.64 25.99
C PRO A 438 57.25 35.40 25.77
N GLY A 439 56.43 35.08 26.77
CA GLY A 439 55.50 33.94 26.78
C GLY A 439 55.88 32.92 27.85
N GLY A 440 55.00 32.70 28.83
CA GLY A 440 55.23 31.75 29.94
C GLY A 440 55.57 30.34 29.44
N ALA A 441 56.52 29.70 30.11
CA ALA A 441 56.99 28.36 29.77
C ALA A 441 55.98 27.27 30.18
N ALA A 442 55.71 26.33 29.27
CA ALA A 442 54.94 25.13 29.59
C ALA A 442 55.73 24.21 30.55
N GLU A 443 55.08 23.72 31.61
CA GLU A 443 55.66 22.69 32.49
C GLU A 443 55.48 21.31 31.85
N VAL A 444 56.56 20.64 31.48
CA VAL A 444 56.51 19.40 30.71
C VAL A 444 56.50 18.17 31.60
N THR A 445 57.24 18.18 32.71
CA THR A 445 57.36 17.01 33.60
C THR A 445 55.99 16.48 34.10
N PRO A 446 55.03 17.31 34.56
CA PRO A 446 53.73 16.83 35.03
C PRO A 446 52.88 16.18 33.92
N LEU A 447 53.13 16.53 32.65
CA LEU A 447 52.38 16.02 31.50
C LEU A 447 52.83 14.62 31.07
N PHE A 448 54.06 14.21 31.42
CA PHE A 448 54.61 12.89 31.12
C PHE A 448 54.71 11.97 32.35
N ALA A 449 54.58 12.54 33.56
CA ALA A 449 54.54 11.79 34.82
C ALA A 449 53.12 11.34 35.20
N GLY A 450 53.04 10.28 36.03
CA GLY A 450 51.79 9.84 36.69
C GLY A 450 50.58 9.66 35.75
N GLU A 451 49.42 10.17 36.17
CA GLU A 451 48.17 10.19 35.40
C GLU A 451 48.26 11.04 34.12
N GLY A 452 49.06 12.10 34.12
CA GLY A 452 49.24 13.00 32.98
C GLY A 452 49.77 12.28 31.73
N GLY A 453 50.63 11.28 31.91
CA GLY A 453 51.20 10.51 30.81
C GLY A 453 50.24 9.54 30.10
N LYS A 454 49.06 9.22 30.67
CA LYS A 454 48.16 8.19 30.10
C LYS A 454 47.63 8.53 28.71
N ALA A 455 47.35 9.81 28.44
CA ALA A 455 46.91 10.25 27.12
C ALA A 455 47.99 10.07 26.04
N ARG A 456 49.25 10.30 26.41
CA ARG A 456 50.44 10.18 25.55
C ARG A 456 50.78 8.72 25.31
N ASP A 457 50.67 7.90 26.34
CA ASP A 457 50.76 6.44 26.24
C ASP A 457 49.77 5.90 25.20
N ALA A 458 48.50 6.31 25.29
CA ALA A 458 47.48 5.93 24.31
C ALA A 458 47.81 6.44 22.89
N ALA A 459 48.41 7.64 22.77
CA ALA A 459 48.87 8.17 21.48
C ALA A 459 50.01 7.34 20.87
N ILE A 460 50.97 6.91 21.68
CA ILE A 460 52.09 6.05 21.27
C ILE A 460 51.54 4.68 20.80
N VAL A 461 50.63 4.07 21.57
CA VAL A 461 50.02 2.78 21.16
C VAL A 461 49.28 2.92 19.83
N ARG A 462 48.52 3.99 19.61
CA ARG A 462 47.86 4.26 18.31
C ARG A 462 48.86 4.39 17.17
N GLY A 463 49.99 5.07 17.39
CA GLY A 463 51.06 5.19 16.40
C GLY A 463 51.64 3.83 16.00
N ILE A 464 51.88 2.96 17.00
CA ILE A 464 52.34 1.58 16.78
C ILE A 464 51.27 0.77 16.04
N GLU A 465 50.00 0.84 16.47
CA GLU A 465 48.87 0.15 15.84
C GLU A 465 48.73 0.53 14.36
N ARG A 466 48.77 1.83 14.02
CA ARG A 466 48.74 2.32 12.63
C ARG A 466 49.91 1.77 11.81
N ALA A 467 51.11 1.76 12.36
CA ALA A 467 52.29 1.25 11.68
C ALA A 467 52.22 -0.27 11.47
N PHE A 468 51.66 -1.03 12.41
CA PHE A 468 51.35 -2.45 12.21
C PHE A 468 50.27 -2.66 11.13
N HIS A 469 49.23 -1.82 11.11
CA HIS A 469 48.16 -1.87 10.10
C HIS A 469 48.63 -1.50 8.68
N ALA A 470 49.73 -0.76 8.56
CA ALA A 470 50.38 -0.52 7.27
C ALA A 470 51.03 -1.79 6.70
N VAL A 471 51.30 -2.79 7.54
CA VAL A 471 51.99 -4.04 7.17
C VAL A 471 51.02 -5.23 7.15
N PHE A 472 50.10 -5.30 8.12
CA PHE A 472 49.19 -6.41 8.34
C PHE A 472 47.74 -5.93 8.34
N PRO A 473 46.77 -6.77 7.91
CA PRO A 473 45.35 -6.48 8.10
C PRO A 473 45.02 -6.22 9.58
N ALA A 474 44.14 -5.25 9.85
CA ALA A 474 43.92 -4.76 11.21
C ALA A 474 43.36 -5.79 12.19
N ASP A 475 42.71 -6.80 11.65
CA ASP A 475 42.02 -7.88 12.31
C ASP A 475 42.92 -9.09 12.64
N VAL A 476 44.15 -9.13 12.10
CA VAL A 476 45.14 -10.19 12.36
C VAL A 476 45.82 -10.00 13.71
N PHE A 477 46.11 -8.75 14.08
CA PHE A 477 46.75 -8.36 15.34
C PHE A 477 45.92 -7.34 16.10
N PRO A 478 44.83 -7.75 16.77
CA PRO A 478 44.08 -6.85 17.62
C PRO A 478 44.95 -6.44 18.82
N LEU A 479 45.36 -5.17 18.87
CA LEU A 479 46.16 -4.63 19.97
C LEU A 479 45.22 -4.08 21.06
N LYS A 480 45.60 -4.29 22.32
CA LYS A 480 44.89 -3.73 23.49
C LYS A 480 45.88 -3.01 24.38
N VAL A 481 45.53 -1.81 24.84
CA VAL A 481 46.31 -1.11 25.87
C VAL A 481 46.21 -1.89 27.18
N GLY A 482 47.34 -2.44 27.62
CA GLY A 482 47.50 -3.11 28.91
C GLY A 482 47.80 -2.11 30.04
N ALA A 483 47.86 -2.59 31.28
CA ALA A 483 48.24 -1.75 32.41
C ALA A 483 49.68 -1.22 32.24
N SER A 484 49.87 0.09 32.40
CA SER A 484 51.20 0.71 32.43
C SER A 484 52.02 0.12 33.57
N ILE A 485 53.31 -0.06 33.33
CA ILE A 485 54.27 -0.53 34.33
C ILE A 485 54.69 0.70 35.14
N ASP A 486 54.39 0.70 36.44
CA ASP A 486 54.75 1.80 37.33
C ASP A 486 56.28 1.92 37.51
N GLU A 487 56.74 3.07 37.98
CA GLU A 487 58.17 3.38 38.05
C GLU A 487 58.92 2.49 39.06
N ALA A 488 58.23 2.07 40.13
CA ALA A 488 58.76 1.14 41.13
C ALA A 488 58.99 -0.28 40.53
N THR A 489 58.00 -0.84 39.84
CA THR A 489 58.14 -2.13 39.15
C THR A 489 59.10 -2.02 37.97
N ALA A 490 59.12 -0.87 37.27
CA ALA A 490 60.04 -0.62 36.16
C ALA A 490 61.52 -0.70 36.55
N ALA A 491 61.87 -0.29 37.78
CA ALA A 491 63.23 -0.31 38.30
C ALA A 491 63.75 -1.72 38.64
N GLU A 492 62.85 -2.66 38.95
CA GLU A 492 63.17 -4.06 39.25
C GLU A 492 63.27 -4.93 37.98
N LEU A 493 62.69 -4.49 36.87
CA LEU A 493 62.70 -5.21 35.60
C LEU A 493 64.05 -5.04 34.88
N PRO A 494 64.57 -6.09 34.22
CA PRO A 494 65.83 -6.00 33.50
C PRO A 494 65.73 -4.99 32.33
N PRO A 495 66.85 -4.31 31.99
CA PRO A 495 66.91 -3.48 30.79
C PRO A 495 66.84 -4.35 29.53
N PRO A 496 66.28 -3.83 28.42
CA PRO A 496 66.32 -4.51 27.13
C PRO A 496 67.78 -4.84 26.76
N PRO A 497 68.05 -5.99 26.09
CA PRO A 497 67.10 -6.86 25.39
C PRO A 497 66.56 -8.05 26.22
N LYS A 498 66.80 -8.11 27.53
CA LYS A 498 66.32 -9.23 28.36
C LYS A 498 64.79 -9.19 28.50
N PRO A 499 64.09 -10.34 28.48
CA PRO A 499 62.64 -10.38 28.63
C PRO A 499 62.26 -9.81 30.00
N PRO A 500 61.34 -8.81 30.05
CA PRO A 500 60.97 -8.16 31.30
C PRO A 500 60.17 -9.10 32.21
N PHE A 501 59.35 -9.99 31.63
CA PHE A 501 58.50 -10.89 32.40
C PHE A 501 58.94 -12.35 32.22
N PRO A 502 59.04 -13.15 33.30
CA PRO A 502 59.44 -14.55 33.21
C PRO A 502 58.40 -15.43 32.52
N ASN A 503 57.12 -15.05 32.56
CA ASN A 503 56.03 -15.69 31.81
C ASN A 503 54.93 -14.67 31.51
N VAL A 504 54.45 -14.63 30.27
CA VAL A 504 53.35 -13.76 29.84
C VAL A 504 52.15 -14.61 29.41
N PRO A 505 50.91 -14.32 29.86
CA PRO A 505 49.72 -15.10 29.53
C PRO A 505 49.23 -14.87 28.08
N SER A 506 49.66 -13.76 27.47
CA SER A 506 49.35 -13.29 26.13
C SER A 506 50.62 -12.67 25.51
N PRO A 507 50.78 -12.69 24.17
CA PRO A 507 51.80 -11.90 23.50
C PRO A 507 51.72 -10.45 23.95
N THR A 508 52.84 -9.98 24.49
CA THR A 508 52.92 -8.68 25.14
C THR A 508 53.98 -7.85 24.43
N LEU A 509 53.58 -6.66 23.99
CA LEU A 509 54.47 -5.62 23.48
C LEU A 509 54.79 -4.70 24.65
N VAL A 510 56.02 -4.79 25.16
CA VAL A 510 56.53 -3.87 26.17
C VAL A 510 57.18 -2.69 25.47
N VAL A 511 56.65 -1.50 25.71
CA VAL A 511 57.08 -0.27 25.05
C VAL A 511 57.81 0.58 26.09
N ASP A 512 59.13 0.62 26.00
CA ASP A 512 59.97 1.46 26.84
C ASP A 512 60.02 2.87 26.24
N VAL A 513 59.46 3.84 26.98
CA VAL A 513 59.38 5.23 26.53
C VAL A 513 60.37 6.07 27.34
N ASP A 514 61.41 6.55 26.67
CA ASP A 514 62.40 7.50 27.20
C ASP A 514 62.14 8.88 26.58
N VAL A 515 61.81 9.84 27.43
CA VAL A 515 61.39 11.18 27.02
C VAL A 515 62.49 12.16 27.39
N ALA A 516 63.06 12.83 26.38
CA ALA A 516 64.14 13.79 26.55
C ALA A 516 63.81 15.10 25.83
N TRP A 517 64.46 16.19 26.27
CA TRP A 517 64.44 17.45 25.52
C TRP A 517 65.14 17.25 24.17
N SER A 518 64.49 17.66 23.07
CA SER A 518 65.08 17.61 21.72
C SER A 518 66.14 18.69 21.46
N GLY A 519 66.34 19.65 22.38
CA GLY A 519 67.14 20.86 22.18
C GLY A 519 66.41 21.99 21.46
N ALA A 520 65.24 21.72 20.86
CA ALA A 520 64.43 22.72 20.17
C ALA A 520 63.34 23.32 21.07
N THR A 521 62.83 24.49 20.69
CA THR A 521 61.65 25.13 21.30
C THR A 521 60.73 25.63 20.21
N PHE A 522 59.43 25.56 20.43
CA PHE A 522 58.39 25.93 19.46
C PHE A 522 57.63 27.14 19.95
N LEU A 523 57.39 28.11 19.08
CA LEU A 523 56.60 29.30 19.39
C LEU A 523 55.23 29.22 18.71
N SER A 524 54.15 29.30 19.48
CA SER A 524 52.81 29.40 18.91
C SER A 524 52.65 30.75 18.17
N ARG A 525 52.20 30.70 16.92
CA ARG A 525 52.01 31.90 16.09
C ARG A 525 50.97 32.85 16.68
N ASP A 526 49.91 32.29 17.26
CA ASP A 526 48.72 33.00 17.73
C ASP A 526 48.86 33.47 19.19
N THR A 527 49.30 32.57 20.07
CA THR A 527 49.37 32.85 21.52
C THR A 527 50.72 33.39 21.98
N LYS A 528 51.74 33.34 21.11
CA LYS A 528 53.15 33.64 21.44
C LYS A 528 53.69 32.81 22.63
N ARG A 529 53.00 31.74 23.03
CA ARG A 529 53.44 30.81 24.07
C ARG A 529 54.53 29.90 23.54
N ARG A 530 55.54 29.62 24.38
CA ARG A 530 56.68 28.77 24.04
C ARG A 530 56.50 27.36 24.59
N TYR A 531 56.70 26.37 23.72
CA TYR A 531 56.61 24.95 24.02
C TYR A 531 57.97 24.30 23.84
N LEU A 532 58.21 23.24 24.61
CA LEU A 532 59.45 22.49 24.57
C LEU A 532 59.37 21.46 23.44
N GLY A 533 60.41 21.35 22.62
CA GLY A 533 60.52 20.22 21.72
C GLY A 533 60.85 18.97 22.51
N VAL A 534 60.00 17.95 22.44
CA VAL A 534 60.25 16.68 23.14
C VAL A 534 60.65 15.63 22.12
N GLN A 535 61.78 14.98 22.37
CA GLN A 535 62.20 13.81 21.63
C GLN A 535 61.80 12.57 22.43
N VAL A 536 61.05 11.68 21.79
CA VAL A 536 60.65 10.42 22.41
C VAL A 536 61.46 9.29 21.77
N LYS A 537 62.29 8.62 22.57
CA LYS A 537 62.91 7.37 22.18
C LYS A 537 62.02 6.24 22.69
N VAL A 538 61.59 5.38 21.77
CA VAL A 538 60.75 4.23 22.08
C VAL A 538 61.48 2.95 21.74
N ASP A 539 61.82 2.17 22.76
CA ASP A 539 62.35 0.82 22.60
C ASP A 539 61.18 -0.16 22.72
N VAL A 540 60.78 -0.78 21.60
CA VAL A 540 59.70 -1.78 21.60
C VAL A 540 60.30 -3.15 21.78
N LEU A 541 59.78 -3.88 22.76
CA LEU A 541 60.15 -5.24 23.08
C LEU A 541 58.93 -6.14 22.86
N ILE A 542 59.02 -7.07 21.92
CA ILE A 542 57.96 -8.05 21.67
C ILE A 542 58.30 -9.35 22.39
N GLN A 543 57.40 -9.80 23.26
CA GLN A 543 57.50 -11.09 23.95
C GLN A 543 56.29 -11.95 23.59
N VAL A 544 56.54 -13.11 23.00
CA VAL A 544 55.52 -14.14 22.73
C VAL A 544 55.60 -15.19 23.84
N PRO A 545 54.47 -15.69 24.39
CA PRO A 545 54.50 -16.73 25.40
C PRO A 545 55.29 -17.94 24.90
N GLN A 546 56.16 -18.50 25.74
CA GLN A 546 56.99 -19.68 25.44
C GLN A 546 58.02 -19.50 24.32
N ASP A 547 58.17 -18.29 23.75
CA ASP A 547 59.28 -17.94 22.86
C ASP A 547 60.34 -17.15 23.66
N LEU A 548 61.59 -17.62 23.61
CA LEU A 548 62.72 -16.97 24.28
C LEU A 548 63.33 -15.84 23.45
N ARG A 549 62.93 -15.73 22.18
CA ARG A 549 63.41 -14.67 21.28
C ARG A 549 62.69 -13.37 21.60
N VAL A 550 63.47 -12.29 21.59
CA VAL A 550 62.98 -10.95 21.88
C VAL A 550 63.30 -10.08 20.67
N LEU A 551 62.27 -9.43 20.11
CA LEU A 551 62.47 -8.41 19.08
C LEU A 551 62.61 -7.08 19.80
N THR A 552 63.76 -6.41 19.65
CA THR A 552 63.98 -5.08 20.20
C THR A 552 64.35 -4.12 19.09
N PHE A 553 63.63 -3.01 18.99
CA PHE A 553 64.02 -1.93 18.09
C PHE A 553 63.76 -0.56 18.70
N SER A 554 64.66 0.37 18.40
CA SER A 554 64.61 1.76 18.86
C SER A 554 64.02 2.67 17.80
N LEU A 555 62.83 3.20 18.08
CA LEU A 555 62.21 4.27 17.33
C LEU A 555 62.59 5.60 17.97
N LYS A 556 63.01 6.56 17.15
CA LYS A 556 63.28 7.93 17.59
C LYS A 556 62.21 8.79 16.97
N ALA A 557 61.28 9.27 17.78
CA ALA A 557 60.26 10.21 17.36
C ALA A 557 60.77 11.63 17.65
N THR A 558 61.11 12.35 16.58
CA THR A 558 61.49 13.77 16.65
C THR A 558 60.29 14.62 16.27
N PRO A 559 60.05 15.74 16.97
CA PRO A 559 58.97 16.65 16.60
C PRO A 559 59.23 17.23 15.21
N PRO A 560 58.19 17.46 14.40
CA PRO A 560 58.32 18.16 13.13
C PRO A 560 58.82 19.59 13.35
N GLU A 561 59.42 20.20 12.33
CA GLU A 561 59.86 21.61 12.37
C GLU A 561 58.68 22.58 12.53
N THR A 562 57.49 22.20 12.04
CA THR A 562 56.24 22.94 12.19
C THR A 562 55.10 21.98 12.47
N LEU A 563 54.28 22.28 13.49
CA LEU A 563 53.08 21.51 13.82
C LEU A 563 51.83 22.27 13.34
N PRO A 564 51.16 21.85 12.24
CA PRO A 564 49.92 22.46 11.80
C PRO A 564 48.78 22.11 12.77
N VAL A 565 48.01 23.15 13.14
CA VAL A 565 46.88 23.07 14.07
C VAL A 565 45.72 22.21 13.51
N ASP A 566 45.74 21.80 12.23
CA ASP A 566 44.67 20.98 11.64
C ASP A 566 44.73 19.48 12.04
N TRP A 567 45.89 18.99 12.50
CA TRP A 567 46.07 17.62 13.06
C TRP A 567 45.25 17.35 14.33
N ILE A 568 44.81 18.44 14.95
CA ILE A 568 44.03 18.52 16.20
C ILE A 568 42.62 17.93 16.05
N SER A 569 42.11 17.83 14.83
CA SER A 569 40.77 17.32 14.53
C SER A 569 40.66 15.78 14.53
N GLY A 570 41.77 15.04 14.64
CA GLY A 570 41.80 13.56 14.58
C GLY A 570 42.13 12.82 15.89
N LEU A 571 42.20 13.53 17.03
CA LEU A 571 42.49 12.94 18.35
C LEU A 571 41.21 12.42 19.04
N PRO A 572 41.25 11.31 19.81
CA PRO A 572 40.05 10.77 20.43
C PRO A 572 39.52 11.72 21.51
N GLY A 573 38.28 12.17 21.33
CA GLY A 573 37.62 13.18 22.14
C GLY A 573 37.18 14.42 21.35
N SER A 574 37.79 14.68 20.18
CA SER A 574 37.23 15.64 19.23
C SER A 574 36.20 14.93 18.35
N LEU A 575 34.92 15.07 18.69
CA LEU A 575 33.85 14.81 17.73
C LEU A 575 34.11 15.69 16.49
N PRO A 576 33.76 15.25 15.27
CA PRO A 576 33.71 16.14 14.12
C PRO A 576 32.82 17.35 14.46
N GLY A 577 33.40 18.54 14.57
CA GLY A 577 32.70 19.75 15.01
C GLY A 577 32.70 20.03 16.53
N ALA A 578 33.46 19.29 17.34
CA ALA A 578 33.71 19.68 18.74
C ALA A 578 34.48 21.00 18.80
N PRO A 579 34.14 21.92 19.72
CA PRO A 579 34.90 23.14 19.91
C PRO A 579 36.35 22.80 20.27
N LEU A 580 37.29 23.51 19.63
CA LEU A 580 38.71 23.40 19.95
C LEU A 580 38.91 23.57 21.46
N PRO A 581 39.79 22.77 22.10
CA PRO A 581 40.11 22.95 23.50
C PRO A 581 40.56 24.40 23.76
N PRO A 582 40.29 24.95 24.96
CA PRO A 582 40.57 26.34 25.26
C PRO A 582 42.06 26.67 25.03
N PRO A 583 42.38 27.86 24.51
CA PRO A 583 43.76 28.27 24.26
C PRO A 583 44.55 28.22 25.57
N GLY A 584 45.50 27.28 25.68
CA GLY A 584 46.38 27.15 26.83
C GLY A 584 46.50 25.75 27.46
N ASP A 585 45.84 24.73 26.93
CA ASP A 585 46.06 23.33 27.35
C ASP A 585 47.35 22.77 26.72
N ASP A 586 48.46 22.95 27.44
CA ASP A 586 49.80 22.48 27.03
C ASP A 586 49.79 20.98 26.71
N GLY A 587 48.99 20.20 27.43
CA GLY A 587 48.88 18.78 27.21
C GLY A 587 48.49 18.44 25.77
N PHE A 588 47.51 19.15 25.23
CA PHE A 588 47.00 18.89 23.89
C PHE A 588 48.06 19.10 22.80
N VAL A 589 48.93 20.10 22.98
CA VAL A 589 50.06 20.37 22.07
C VAL A 589 51.07 19.23 22.12
N TYR A 590 51.40 18.71 23.30
CA TYR A 590 52.31 17.58 23.43
C TYR A 590 51.72 16.26 22.89
N ASP A 591 50.41 16.06 22.98
CA ASP A 591 49.75 14.90 22.35
C ASP A 591 49.88 14.95 20.83
N ALA A 592 49.57 16.11 20.23
CA ALA A 592 49.71 16.31 18.80
C ALA A 592 51.17 16.19 18.32
N LEU A 593 52.12 16.72 19.11
CA LEU A 593 53.56 16.63 18.83
C LEU A 593 54.04 15.18 18.83
N ILE A 594 53.60 14.35 19.78
CA ILE A 594 53.96 12.92 19.84
C ILE A 594 53.33 12.16 18.68
N VAL A 595 52.03 12.37 18.39
CA VAL A 595 51.35 11.68 17.29
C VAL A 595 52.00 12.00 15.95
N SER A 596 52.26 13.29 15.67
CA SER A 596 52.94 13.71 14.43
C SER A 596 54.36 13.17 14.35
N ALA A 597 55.14 13.24 15.44
CA ALA A 597 56.49 12.66 15.48
C ALA A 597 56.47 11.15 15.19
N PHE A 598 55.44 10.43 15.68
CA PHE A 598 55.26 9.02 15.38
C PHE A 598 54.91 8.76 13.91
N GLU A 599 54.05 9.58 13.30
CA GLU A 599 53.67 9.39 11.90
C GLU A 599 54.77 9.76 10.91
N GLU A 600 55.52 10.83 11.18
CA GLU A 600 56.56 11.30 10.26
C GLU A 600 57.87 10.53 10.37
N THR A 601 58.20 10.00 11.56
CA THR A 601 59.53 9.41 11.80
C THR A 601 59.49 7.97 12.32
N ALA A 602 58.79 7.71 13.43
CA ALA A 602 58.81 6.39 14.08
C ALA A 602 58.06 5.30 13.27
N GLY A 603 56.92 5.63 12.68
CA GLY A 603 56.06 4.73 11.91
C GLY A 603 56.73 4.21 10.64
N PRO A 604 57.23 5.07 9.74
CA PRO A 604 57.99 4.64 8.56
C PRO A 604 59.23 3.81 8.92
N LYS A 605 59.89 4.13 10.04
CA LYS A 605 61.01 3.34 10.55
C LYS A 605 60.56 1.96 11.04
N LEU A 606 59.42 1.86 11.73
CA LEU A 606 58.83 0.57 12.11
C LEU A 606 58.47 -0.27 10.88
N VAL A 607 57.84 0.34 9.89
CA VAL A 607 57.48 -0.34 8.63
C VAL A 607 58.73 -0.85 7.91
N SER A 608 59.81 -0.08 7.84
CA SER A 608 61.07 -0.51 7.19
C SER A 608 61.89 -1.54 8.01
N LEU A 609 61.62 -1.67 9.31
CA LEU A 609 62.14 -2.76 10.13
C LEU A 609 61.39 -4.07 9.87
N LEU A 610 60.09 -4.00 9.57
CA LEU A 610 59.25 -5.16 9.29
C LEU A 610 59.32 -5.57 7.81
N LEU A 611 59.40 -4.60 6.90
CA LEU A 611 59.39 -4.78 5.46
C LEU A 611 60.71 -4.33 4.83
N ALA A 612 61.19 -5.04 3.81
CA ALA A 612 62.27 -4.58 2.96
C ALA A 612 61.87 -3.27 2.28
N ALA A 613 62.85 -2.36 2.11
CA ALA A 613 62.63 -1.17 1.31
C ALA A 613 62.16 -1.57 -0.10
N PRO A 614 61.17 -0.87 -0.69
CA PRO A 614 60.80 -1.13 -2.07
C PRO A 614 62.06 -1.04 -2.94
N PRO A 615 62.27 -1.96 -3.90
CA PRO A 615 63.43 -1.88 -4.79
C PRO A 615 63.44 -0.47 -5.38
N ALA A 616 64.57 0.23 -5.24
CA ALA A 616 64.73 1.56 -5.78
C ALA A 616 64.33 1.48 -7.26
N SER A 617 63.17 2.05 -7.59
CA SER A 617 62.72 2.16 -8.97
C SER A 617 63.88 2.82 -9.70
N SER A 618 64.50 2.06 -10.62
CA SER A 618 65.52 2.57 -11.52
C SER A 618 64.98 3.87 -12.09
N ARG A 619 65.56 5.00 -11.67
CA ARG A 619 65.33 6.28 -12.33
C ARG A 619 65.76 6.08 -13.77
N LEU A 620 64.78 5.93 -14.66
CA LEU A 620 64.92 6.25 -16.08
C LEU A 620 64.63 7.73 -16.25
#